data_AF-A0A2K3NH94-F1
#
_entry.id   AF-A0A2K3NH94-F1
#
_cell.length_a   1.000
_cell.length_b   1.000
_cell.length_c   1.000
_cell.angle_alpha   90.00
_cell.angle_beta   90.00
_cell.angle_gamma   90.00
#
_symmetry.space_group_name_H-M   'P 1'
#
loop_
_entity.id
_entity.type
_entity.pdbx_description
1 polymer ?
#
loop_
_entity_poly.entity_id
_entity_poly.type
_entity_poly.pdbx_seq_one_letter_code
_entity_poly.pdbx_strand_id
1 'polypeptide(L)'
;MMMPSACSIASKKAKGDGTTVPNWLELPREITANILQRLPTVQIVTSACLVCPQWWNICKDPLMWRTIHMAGFDYFTCSFRELAKICQYAIERSCGHLIDIQIEYFGSDDILECIAQSASNLRCMQLVECFQISDKGFIDAVRKLPKLEEVRISLCDLSSNSLEALGRSCPLLKVLQYARPLYVSSIGKEDHLALAISETMSKLCYLDIQRTSITNIGLLAILDGCPLLEYLDIDECFHLKNLSNNLRKRCIEQIKDLRLPNPNNYGEYDHIEIACKRAHRKSVTILTNLCSNSYGSLKMNRKYQN
;
A
#
# COMPACT_ATOMS: atom_id res chain seq x y z
N MET A 1 51.98 -5.34 -68.22
CA MET A 1 52.90 -4.26 -67.78
C MET A 1 52.09 -3.29 -66.94
N MET A 2 52.17 -3.38 -65.61
CA MET A 2 53.19 -2.76 -64.73
C MET A 2 53.05 -1.22 -64.63
N MET A 3 52.84 -0.74 -63.40
CA MET A 3 52.81 0.67 -62.94
C MET A 3 54.20 1.33 -63.00
N PRO A 4 54.38 2.65 -62.69
CA PRO A 4 54.39 3.23 -61.30
C PRO A 4 53.80 4.68 -61.27
N SER A 5 53.70 5.49 -60.21
CA SER A 5 53.83 5.46 -58.73
C SER A 5 53.40 6.88 -58.27
N ALA A 6 52.76 7.03 -57.10
CA ALA A 6 52.83 8.27 -56.33
C ALA A 6 52.58 8.01 -54.83
N CYS A 7 53.69 8.11 -54.11
CA CYS A 7 53.95 8.34 -52.69
C CYS A 7 52.78 8.60 -51.71
N SER A 8 52.90 7.93 -50.55
CA SER A 8 52.18 8.14 -49.30
C SER A 8 52.59 9.42 -48.56
N ILE A 9 51.66 10.11 -47.90
CA ILE A 9 51.86 10.68 -46.55
C ILE A 9 50.55 10.56 -45.75
N ALA A 10 50.66 9.94 -44.58
CA ALA A 10 49.58 9.76 -43.61
C ALA A 10 49.25 11.06 -42.86
N SER A 11 47.96 11.33 -42.66
CA SER A 11 47.50 12.22 -41.59
C SER A 11 46.68 11.43 -40.58
N LYS A 12 47.16 11.48 -39.34
CA LYS A 12 46.69 10.78 -38.14
C LYS A 12 45.19 10.96 -37.94
N LYS A 13 44.44 9.86 -37.83
CA LYS A 13 43.10 9.86 -37.23
C LYS A 13 43.24 10.08 -35.73
N ALA A 14 42.80 11.26 -35.26
CA ALA A 14 42.59 11.52 -33.85
C ALA A 14 41.49 10.59 -33.32
N LYS A 15 41.73 10.05 -32.12
CA LYS A 15 40.94 9.03 -31.44
C LYS A 15 40.27 9.69 -30.24
N GLY A 16 38.95 9.54 -30.14
CA GLY A 16 38.17 9.68 -28.90
C GLY A 16 37.70 11.09 -28.55
N ASP A 17 36.40 11.33 -28.64
CA ASP A 17 35.52 11.33 -27.46
C ASP A 17 34.07 11.32 -27.95
N GLY A 18 33.54 10.12 -28.18
CA GLY A 18 32.13 9.92 -28.45
C GLY A 18 31.55 9.27 -27.21
N THR A 19 30.89 10.06 -26.36
CA THR A 19 30.00 9.53 -25.32
C THR A 19 28.95 8.67 -26.02
N THR A 20 29.20 7.37 -26.11
CA THR A 20 28.29 6.40 -26.70
C THR A 20 27.05 6.38 -25.82
N VAL A 21 25.97 7.00 -26.27
CA VAL A 21 24.67 6.93 -25.62
C VAL A 21 24.34 5.44 -25.46
N PRO A 22 24.11 4.94 -24.23
CA PRO A 22 23.81 3.53 -24.02
C PRO A 22 22.60 3.13 -24.87
N ASN A 23 22.70 2.01 -25.60
CA ASN A 23 21.58 1.50 -26.38
C ASN A 23 20.55 0.85 -25.45
N TRP A 24 19.63 1.66 -24.91
CA TRP A 24 18.59 1.20 -23.98
C TRP A 24 17.66 0.13 -24.58
N LEU A 25 17.63 -0.03 -25.90
CA LEU A 25 16.85 -1.08 -26.59
C LEU A 25 17.49 -2.47 -26.48
N GLU A 26 18.77 -2.57 -26.13
CA GLU A 26 19.48 -3.86 -25.95
C GLU A 26 19.36 -4.42 -24.54
N LEU A 27 18.66 -3.73 -23.63
CA LEU A 27 18.43 -4.25 -22.29
C LEU A 27 17.64 -5.57 -22.35
N PRO A 28 18.05 -6.59 -21.58
CA PRO A 28 17.26 -7.82 -21.44
C PRO A 28 15.83 -7.51 -21.01
N ARG A 29 14.89 -8.35 -21.46
CA ARG A 29 13.45 -8.16 -21.22
C ARG A 29 13.15 -8.10 -19.74
N GLU A 30 13.81 -8.93 -18.94
CA GLU A 30 13.61 -9.06 -17.50
C GLU A 30 14.10 -7.82 -16.76
N ILE A 31 15.22 -7.24 -17.19
CA ILE A 31 15.77 -6.00 -16.61
C ILE A 31 14.87 -4.82 -16.96
N THR A 32 14.42 -4.74 -18.22
CA THR A 32 13.46 -3.72 -18.66
C THR A 32 12.16 -3.82 -17.87
N ALA A 33 11.59 -5.02 -17.71
CA ALA A 33 10.40 -5.25 -16.90
C ALA A 33 10.59 -4.79 -15.44
N ASN A 34 11.73 -5.11 -14.83
CA ASN A 34 12.03 -4.68 -13.46
C ASN A 34 12.11 -3.15 -13.32
N ILE A 35 12.70 -2.47 -14.30
CA ILE A 35 12.75 -1.00 -14.32
C ILE A 35 11.33 -0.43 -14.47
N LEU A 36 10.54 -0.96 -15.41
CA LEU A 36 9.18 -0.49 -15.66
C LEU A 36 8.24 -0.71 -14.46
N GLN A 37 8.40 -1.81 -13.72
CA GLN A 37 7.63 -2.09 -12.50
C GLN A 37 7.89 -1.10 -11.36
N ARG A 38 8.95 -0.30 -11.43
CA ARG A 38 9.25 0.75 -10.43
C ARG A 38 8.60 2.09 -10.77
N LEU A 39 8.02 2.22 -11.96
CA LEU A 39 7.28 3.41 -12.33
C LEU A 39 5.90 3.41 -11.67
N PRO A 40 5.34 4.57 -11.31
CA PRO A 40 3.94 4.66 -10.92
C PRO A 40 3.02 4.17 -12.02
N THR A 41 1.90 3.54 -11.64
CA THR A 41 0.95 2.93 -12.59
C THR A 41 0.51 3.89 -13.71
N VAL A 42 0.27 5.16 -13.36
CA VAL A 42 -0.07 6.21 -14.33
C VAL A 42 1.01 6.35 -15.41
N GLN A 43 2.29 6.42 -15.02
CA GLN A 43 3.40 6.55 -15.96
C GLN A 43 3.60 5.29 -16.81
N ILE A 44 3.32 4.10 -16.27
CA ILE A 44 3.37 2.87 -17.08
C ILE A 44 2.37 2.97 -18.23
N VAL A 45 1.12 3.38 -17.95
CA VAL A 45 0.05 3.45 -18.95
C VAL A 45 0.22 4.62 -19.91
N THR A 46 0.52 5.82 -19.41
CA THR A 46 0.54 7.05 -20.23
C THR A 46 1.88 7.32 -20.91
N SER A 47 2.97 6.67 -20.47
CA SER A 47 4.31 6.90 -21.01
C SER A 47 4.99 5.60 -21.45
N ALA A 48 5.25 4.65 -20.53
CA ALA A 48 6.06 3.48 -20.85
C ALA A 48 5.46 2.60 -21.96
N CYS A 49 4.14 2.43 -21.96
CA CYS A 49 3.42 1.69 -23.00
C CYS A 49 3.52 2.34 -24.39
N LEU A 50 3.89 3.62 -24.48
CA LEU A 50 3.94 4.39 -25.72
C LEU A 50 5.36 4.56 -26.27
N VAL A 51 6.40 4.11 -25.55
CA VAL A 51 7.80 4.31 -25.94
C VAL A 51 8.18 3.50 -27.18
N CYS A 52 7.99 2.18 -27.14
CA CYS A 52 8.29 1.29 -28.25
C CYS A 52 7.52 -0.05 -28.17
N PRO A 53 7.45 -0.83 -29.26
CA PRO A 53 6.73 -2.12 -29.27
C PRO A 53 7.22 -3.12 -28.23
N GLN A 54 8.52 -3.11 -27.91
CA GLN A 54 9.10 -4.00 -26.90
C GLN A 54 8.58 -3.67 -25.50
N TRP A 55 8.57 -2.39 -25.11
CA TRP A 55 8.07 -1.95 -23.81
C TRP A 55 6.57 -2.20 -23.69
N TRP A 56 5.81 -1.91 -24.76
CA TRP A 56 4.40 -2.24 -24.83
C TRP A 56 4.15 -3.74 -24.64
N ASN A 57 4.95 -4.60 -25.29
CA ASN A 57 4.82 -6.05 -25.14
C ASN A 57 5.21 -6.55 -23.73
N ILE A 58 6.12 -5.87 -23.05
CA ILE A 58 6.42 -6.14 -21.63
C ILE A 58 5.21 -5.75 -20.77
N CYS A 59 4.65 -4.56 -20.95
CA CYS A 59 3.48 -4.08 -20.21
C CYS A 59 2.20 -4.89 -20.45
N LYS A 60 2.17 -5.77 -21.46
CA LYS A 60 1.07 -6.74 -21.64
C LYS A 60 1.13 -7.92 -20.69
N ASP A 61 2.30 -8.21 -20.11
CA ASP A 61 2.45 -9.32 -19.18
C ASP A 61 1.60 -9.04 -17.92
N PRO A 62 0.67 -9.94 -17.53
CA PRO A 62 -0.14 -9.75 -16.33
C PRO A 62 0.68 -9.54 -15.06
N LEU A 63 1.91 -10.08 -15.01
CA LEU A 63 2.80 -9.95 -13.86
C LEU A 63 3.31 -8.52 -13.66
N MET A 64 3.21 -7.64 -14.66
CA MET A 64 3.47 -6.21 -14.53
C MET A 64 2.44 -5.50 -13.63
N TRP A 65 1.26 -6.10 -13.46
CA TRP A 65 0.11 -5.49 -12.78
C TRP A 65 -0.25 -6.22 -11.49
N ARG A 66 0.72 -6.93 -10.89
CA ARG A 66 0.55 -7.54 -9.56
C ARG A 66 0.39 -6.50 -8.46
N THR A 67 0.91 -5.30 -8.71
CA THR A 67 0.87 -4.16 -7.80
C THR A 67 0.40 -2.94 -8.57
N ILE A 68 -0.67 -2.31 -8.11
CA ILE A 68 -1.23 -1.09 -8.68
C ILE A 68 -1.13 0.00 -7.62
N HIS A 69 -0.18 0.91 -7.78
CA HIS A 69 -0.01 2.04 -6.87
C HIS A 69 -0.38 3.32 -7.58
N MET A 70 -1.53 3.87 -7.18
CA MET A 70 -2.08 5.10 -7.71
C MET A 70 -2.32 6.12 -6.59
N ALA A 71 -1.21 6.67 -6.07
CA ALA A 71 -1.16 7.63 -4.97
C ALA A 71 -0.02 8.66 -5.18
N GLY A 72 -0.06 9.76 -4.44
CA GLY A 72 1.00 10.77 -4.37
C GLY A 72 1.21 11.57 -5.67
N PHE A 73 0.18 11.71 -6.49
CA PHE A 73 0.25 12.46 -7.75
C PHE A 73 -0.21 13.90 -7.57
N ASP A 74 0.37 14.80 -8.37
CA ASP A 74 -0.06 16.19 -8.44
C ASP A 74 -1.42 16.29 -9.15
N TYR A 75 -2.39 16.94 -8.50
CA TYR A 75 -3.81 17.01 -8.88
C TYR A 75 -4.07 17.61 -10.26
N PHE A 76 -3.08 18.26 -10.86
CA PHE A 76 -3.18 18.92 -12.15
C PHE A 76 -2.87 18.01 -13.33
N THR A 77 -2.41 16.78 -13.11
CA THR A 77 -1.87 15.93 -14.18
C THR A 77 -2.92 15.08 -14.89
N CYS A 78 -3.98 14.64 -14.21
CA CYS A 78 -5.06 13.81 -14.75
C CYS A 78 -6.37 14.07 -14.00
N SER A 79 -7.50 14.06 -14.70
CA SER A 79 -8.82 14.08 -14.05
C SER A 79 -9.11 12.76 -13.32
N PHE A 80 -9.98 12.79 -12.30
CA PHE A 80 -10.41 11.57 -11.59
C PHE A 80 -11.01 10.51 -12.54
N ARG A 81 -11.69 10.94 -13.61
CA ARG A 81 -12.23 10.04 -14.64
C ARG A 81 -11.11 9.33 -15.41
N GLU A 82 -10.01 10.01 -15.70
CA GLU A 82 -8.86 9.41 -16.38
C GLU A 82 -8.13 8.45 -15.45
N LEU A 83 -7.94 8.82 -14.18
CA LEU A 83 -7.35 7.94 -13.17
C LEU A 83 -8.18 6.66 -12.98
N ALA A 84 -9.51 6.77 -12.91
CA ALA A 84 -10.40 5.62 -12.84
C ALA A 84 -10.24 4.68 -14.05
N LYS A 85 -10.16 5.22 -15.27
CA LYS A 85 -9.93 4.43 -16.49
C LYS A 85 -8.57 3.74 -16.50
N ILE A 86 -7.52 4.44 -16.07
CA ILE A 86 -6.17 3.88 -15.95
C ILE A 86 -6.14 2.74 -14.92
N CYS A 87 -6.82 2.93 -13.78
CA CYS A 87 -6.94 1.93 -12.74
C CYS A 87 -7.68 0.67 -13.23
N GLN A 88 -8.85 0.83 -13.84
CA GLN A 88 -9.62 -0.27 -14.43
C GLN A 88 -8.81 -1.02 -15.48
N TYR A 89 -8.13 -0.30 -16.38
CA TYR A 89 -7.23 -0.90 -17.36
C TYR A 89 -6.16 -1.77 -16.69
N ALA A 90 -5.50 -1.26 -15.64
CA ALA A 90 -4.48 -2.00 -14.92
C ALA A 90 -5.04 -3.24 -14.20
N ILE A 91 -6.22 -3.13 -13.58
CA ILE A 91 -6.91 -4.23 -12.91
C ILE A 91 -7.23 -5.35 -13.91
N GLU A 92 -7.83 -5.02 -15.05
CA GLU A 92 -8.16 -5.98 -16.11
C GLU A 92 -6.90 -6.65 -16.67
N ARG A 93 -5.82 -5.88 -16.86
CA ARG A 93 -4.53 -6.38 -17.34
C ARG A 93 -3.86 -7.35 -16.36
N SER A 94 -4.15 -7.26 -15.07
CA SER A 94 -3.61 -8.20 -14.07
C SER A 94 -4.10 -9.63 -14.27
N CYS A 95 -5.25 -9.82 -14.94
CA CYS A 95 -5.82 -11.14 -15.23
C CYS A 95 -5.83 -12.07 -13.99
N GLY A 96 -6.28 -11.56 -12.84
CA GLY A 96 -6.34 -12.33 -11.59
C GLY A 96 -5.04 -12.39 -10.79
N HIS A 97 -3.94 -11.77 -11.24
CA HIS A 97 -2.66 -11.76 -10.54
C HIS A 97 -2.44 -10.53 -9.64
N LEU A 98 -3.42 -9.62 -9.56
CA LEU A 98 -3.35 -8.47 -8.66
C LEU A 98 -3.29 -8.94 -7.19
N ILE A 99 -2.29 -8.45 -6.47
CA ILE A 99 -2.00 -8.79 -5.08
C ILE A 99 -2.09 -7.56 -4.18
N ASP A 100 -1.66 -6.41 -4.68
CA ASP A 100 -1.60 -5.15 -3.93
C ASP A 100 -2.18 -4.00 -4.74
N ILE A 101 -3.09 -3.24 -4.14
CA ILE A 101 -3.68 -2.05 -4.76
C ILE A 101 -3.76 -0.89 -3.76
N GLN A 102 -3.28 0.27 -4.20
CA GLN A 102 -3.40 1.54 -3.51
C GLN A 102 -4.11 2.56 -4.41
N ILE A 103 -5.21 3.12 -3.92
CA ILE A 103 -6.01 4.14 -4.59
C ILE A 103 -6.15 5.35 -3.66
N GLU A 104 -5.88 6.54 -4.20
CA GLU A 104 -6.01 7.81 -3.50
C GLU A 104 -6.94 8.77 -4.27
N TYR A 105 -7.87 9.42 -3.57
CA TYR A 105 -8.87 10.40 -4.08
C TYR A 105 -9.97 9.89 -5.00
N PHE A 106 -9.65 9.08 -6.01
CA PHE A 106 -10.58 8.76 -7.12
C PHE A 106 -11.31 7.42 -6.96
N GLY A 107 -11.16 6.74 -5.82
CA GLY A 107 -11.85 5.47 -5.55
C GLY A 107 -13.38 5.62 -5.55
N SER A 108 -14.07 4.69 -6.19
CA SER A 108 -15.53 4.63 -6.29
C SER A 108 -16.05 3.20 -6.22
N ASP A 109 -17.35 3.04 -6.04
CA ASP A 109 -18.02 1.73 -6.05
C ASP A 109 -17.76 0.95 -7.36
N ASP A 110 -17.72 1.64 -8.51
CA ASP A 110 -17.42 1.01 -9.82
C ASP A 110 -16.00 0.41 -9.86
N ILE A 111 -15.02 1.09 -9.26
CA ILE A 111 -13.65 0.58 -9.17
C ILE A 111 -13.60 -0.61 -8.23
N LEU A 112 -14.29 -0.54 -7.08
CA LEU A 112 -14.38 -1.66 -6.15
C LEU A 112 -15.06 -2.88 -6.79
N GLU A 113 -16.10 -2.67 -7.59
CA GLU A 113 -16.72 -3.74 -8.36
C GLU A 113 -15.73 -4.37 -9.35
N CYS A 114 -14.97 -3.56 -10.10
CA CYS A 114 -13.95 -4.04 -11.02
C CYS A 114 -12.88 -4.89 -10.31
N ILE A 115 -12.39 -4.43 -9.15
CA ILE A 115 -11.46 -5.20 -8.30
C ILE A 115 -12.10 -6.52 -7.87
N ALA A 116 -13.32 -6.47 -7.36
CA ALA A 116 -14.03 -7.64 -6.83
C ALA A 116 -14.31 -8.70 -7.90
N GLN A 117 -14.47 -8.30 -9.17
CA GLN A 117 -14.66 -9.21 -10.30
C GLN A 117 -13.33 -9.79 -10.83
N SER A 118 -12.24 -9.03 -10.76
CA SER A 118 -11.00 -9.37 -11.49
C SER A 118 -9.83 -9.79 -10.60
N ALA A 119 -9.88 -9.54 -9.29
CA ALA A 119 -8.74 -9.65 -8.38
C ALA A 119 -9.01 -10.53 -7.15
N SER A 120 -9.52 -11.75 -7.35
CA SER A 120 -9.79 -12.70 -6.25
C SER A 120 -8.55 -13.14 -5.46
N ASN A 121 -7.34 -12.84 -5.94
CA ASN A 121 -6.05 -13.08 -5.26
C ASN A 121 -5.51 -11.86 -4.51
N LEU A 122 -6.28 -10.77 -4.41
CA LEU A 122 -5.86 -9.56 -3.71
C LEU A 122 -5.60 -9.85 -2.24
N ARG A 123 -4.43 -9.40 -1.75
CA ARG A 123 -3.98 -9.59 -0.37
C ARG A 123 -3.89 -8.26 0.38
N CYS A 124 -3.54 -7.17 -0.31
CA CYS A 124 -3.39 -5.84 0.26
C CYS A 124 -4.30 -4.85 -0.47
N MET A 125 -5.08 -4.08 0.29
CA MET A 125 -5.89 -2.99 -0.25
C MET A 125 -5.69 -1.73 0.59
N GLN A 126 -5.30 -0.64 -0.06
CA GLN A 126 -5.19 0.67 0.55
C GLN A 126 -6.09 1.68 -0.17
N LEU A 127 -6.97 2.33 0.60
CA LEU A 127 -7.89 3.37 0.15
C LEU A 127 -7.61 4.64 0.96
N VAL A 128 -7.35 5.74 0.27
CA VAL A 128 -7.01 7.02 0.89
C VAL A 128 -7.88 8.13 0.28
N GLU A 129 -8.67 8.82 1.10
CA GLU A 129 -9.53 9.94 0.65
C GLU A 129 -10.50 9.57 -0.48
N CYS A 130 -10.95 8.31 -0.52
CA CYS A 130 -11.90 7.81 -1.52
C CYS A 130 -13.35 8.07 -1.11
N PHE A 131 -13.77 9.34 -1.13
CA PHE A 131 -15.09 9.78 -0.64
C PHE A 131 -16.29 9.29 -1.47
N GLN A 132 -16.07 8.78 -2.67
CA GLN A 132 -17.15 8.24 -3.53
C GLN A 132 -17.42 6.75 -3.29
N ILE A 133 -16.71 6.12 -2.35
CA ILE A 133 -16.98 4.74 -1.95
C ILE A 133 -18.09 4.75 -0.91
N SER A 134 -19.15 3.99 -1.17
CA SER A 134 -20.23 3.77 -0.21
C SER A 134 -19.99 2.53 0.64
N ASP A 135 -20.64 2.45 1.80
CA ASP A 135 -20.67 1.22 2.60
C ASP A 135 -21.16 0.02 1.77
N LYS A 136 -22.18 0.22 0.93
CA LYS A 136 -22.74 -0.83 0.09
C LYS A 136 -21.68 -1.36 -0.89
N GLY A 137 -21.02 -0.47 -1.62
CA GLY A 137 -20.00 -0.84 -2.60
C GLY A 137 -18.83 -1.55 -1.96
N PHE A 138 -18.37 -1.05 -0.81
CA PHE A 138 -17.31 -1.69 -0.04
C PHE A 138 -17.69 -3.09 0.45
N ILE A 139 -18.87 -3.24 1.06
CA ILE A 139 -19.41 -4.51 1.54
C ILE A 139 -19.54 -5.53 0.40
N ASP A 140 -20.10 -5.11 -0.74
CA ASP A 140 -20.29 -5.97 -1.90
C ASP A 140 -18.95 -6.41 -2.52
N ALA A 141 -17.91 -5.58 -2.42
CA ALA A 141 -16.56 -5.91 -2.87
C ALA A 141 -15.83 -6.89 -1.94
N VAL A 142 -15.75 -6.62 -0.63
CA VAL A 142 -14.98 -7.48 0.31
C VAL A 142 -15.53 -8.90 0.40
N ARG A 143 -16.82 -9.10 0.15
CA ARG A 143 -17.45 -10.44 0.05
C ARG A 143 -16.84 -11.32 -1.05
N LYS A 144 -16.24 -10.72 -2.08
CA LYS A 144 -15.58 -11.42 -3.19
C LYS A 144 -14.06 -11.46 -3.06
N LEU A 145 -13.49 -10.95 -1.95
CA LEU A 145 -12.06 -10.84 -1.71
C LEU A 145 -11.62 -11.60 -0.44
N PRO A 146 -11.83 -12.93 -0.37
CA PRO A 146 -11.60 -13.72 0.85
C PRO A 146 -10.12 -13.87 1.22
N LYS A 147 -9.20 -13.46 0.34
CA LYS A 147 -7.74 -13.57 0.52
C LYS A 147 -7.07 -12.31 1.06
N LEU A 148 -7.85 -11.26 1.38
CA LEU A 148 -7.32 -10.05 1.98
C LEU A 148 -6.65 -10.37 3.33
N GLU A 149 -5.42 -9.88 3.47
CA GLU A 149 -4.57 -10.00 4.66
C GLU A 149 -4.31 -8.63 5.30
N GLU A 150 -4.30 -7.58 4.48
CA GLU A 150 -4.04 -6.21 4.89
C GLU A 150 -5.03 -5.26 4.25
N VAL A 151 -5.73 -4.48 5.08
CA VAL A 151 -6.64 -3.43 4.63
C VAL A 151 -6.30 -2.14 5.35
N ARG A 152 -6.05 -1.08 4.57
CA ARG A 152 -5.79 0.26 5.07
C ARG A 152 -6.83 1.21 4.50
N ILE A 153 -7.61 1.83 5.36
CA ILE A 153 -8.65 2.79 5.00
C ILE A 153 -8.28 4.09 5.72
N SER A 154 -7.98 5.15 4.97
CA SER A 154 -7.63 6.45 5.54
C SER A 154 -8.51 7.52 4.92
N LEU A 155 -9.16 8.32 5.77
CA LEU A 155 -10.00 9.43 5.35
C LEU A 155 -11.14 9.02 4.39
N CYS A 156 -11.65 7.80 4.52
CA CYS A 156 -12.86 7.35 3.83
C CYS A 156 -14.03 7.29 4.82
N ASP A 157 -15.25 7.58 4.37
CA ASP A 157 -16.46 7.60 5.20
C ASP A 157 -17.15 6.23 5.23
N LEU A 158 -16.42 5.20 5.69
CA LEU A 158 -16.93 3.83 5.86
C LEU A 158 -17.37 3.59 7.29
N SER A 159 -18.57 3.03 7.48
CA SER A 159 -19.14 2.77 8.79
C SER A 159 -18.64 1.46 9.42
N SER A 160 -19.10 1.19 10.63
CA SER A 160 -18.90 -0.08 11.33
C SER A 160 -19.47 -1.28 10.58
N ASN A 161 -20.57 -1.13 9.83
CA ASN A 161 -21.13 -2.20 9.01
C ASN A 161 -20.14 -2.67 7.95
N SER A 162 -19.38 -1.74 7.37
CA SER A 162 -18.30 -2.05 6.42
C SER A 162 -17.17 -2.84 7.07
N LEU A 163 -16.78 -2.48 8.29
CA LEU A 163 -15.76 -3.21 9.04
C LEU A 163 -16.23 -4.59 9.49
N GLU A 164 -17.48 -4.72 9.94
CA GLU A 164 -18.11 -6.00 10.28
C GLU A 164 -18.11 -6.95 9.06
N ALA A 165 -18.53 -6.44 7.89
CA ALA A 165 -18.51 -7.21 6.66
C ALA A 165 -17.10 -7.60 6.23
N LEU A 166 -16.12 -6.71 6.37
CA LEU A 166 -14.71 -6.99 6.11
C LEU A 166 -14.22 -8.15 6.99
N GLY A 167 -14.42 -8.08 8.31
CA GLY A 167 -13.95 -9.13 9.21
C GLY A 167 -14.63 -10.47 8.98
N ARG A 168 -15.94 -10.48 8.66
CA ARG A 168 -16.66 -11.71 8.31
C ARG A 168 -16.25 -12.31 6.97
N SER A 169 -15.90 -11.48 5.98
CA SER A 169 -15.61 -11.94 4.62
C SER A 169 -14.14 -12.30 4.41
N CYS A 170 -13.23 -11.75 5.21
CA CYS A 170 -11.78 -11.88 5.01
C CYS A 170 -11.11 -12.58 6.21
N PRO A 171 -11.19 -13.92 6.32
CA PRO A 171 -10.72 -14.68 7.49
C PRO A 171 -9.19 -14.77 7.62
N LEU A 172 -8.46 -14.17 6.67
CA LEU A 172 -6.99 -14.07 6.66
C LEU A 172 -6.49 -12.67 7.06
N LEU A 173 -7.39 -11.73 7.37
CA LEU A 173 -7.05 -10.37 7.75
C LEU A 173 -6.20 -10.35 9.02
N LYS A 174 -5.01 -9.75 8.92
CA LYS A 174 -4.02 -9.61 10.00
C LYS A 174 -3.69 -8.16 10.30
N VAL A 175 -3.85 -7.28 9.31
CA VAL A 175 -3.48 -5.87 9.41
C VAL A 175 -4.71 -5.02 9.05
N LEU A 176 -5.13 -4.20 10.00
CA LEU A 176 -6.15 -3.18 9.78
C LEU A 176 -5.59 -1.81 10.19
N GLN A 177 -5.57 -0.89 9.23
CA GLN A 177 -5.44 0.54 9.53
C GLN A 177 -6.76 1.21 9.17
N TYR A 178 -7.34 1.96 10.10
CA TYR A 178 -8.58 2.67 9.89
C TYR A 178 -8.49 4.07 10.51
N ALA A 179 -8.47 5.09 9.66
CA ALA A 179 -8.40 6.48 10.06
C ALA A 179 -9.59 7.26 9.50
N ARG A 180 -10.41 7.87 10.36
CA ARG A 180 -11.58 8.64 9.91
C ARG A 180 -11.24 10.03 9.36
N PRO A 181 -12.11 10.63 8.54
CA PRO A 181 -12.00 12.04 8.18
C PRO A 181 -12.20 12.96 9.41
N LEU A 182 -11.43 14.05 9.46
CA LEU A 182 -11.40 14.98 10.61
C LEU A 182 -12.76 15.65 10.89
N TYR A 183 -13.56 15.88 9.85
CA TYR A 183 -14.88 16.52 9.98
C TYR A 183 -15.97 15.55 10.46
N VAL A 184 -15.72 14.24 10.46
CA VAL A 184 -16.67 13.21 10.93
C VAL A 184 -16.50 12.96 12.43
N SER A 185 -16.15 13.99 13.21
CA SER A 185 -16.14 13.87 14.67
C SER A 185 -17.57 13.65 15.14
N SER A 186 -17.96 12.38 15.28
CA SER A 186 -19.26 12.02 15.82
C SER A 186 -19.34 12.57 17.23
N ILE A 187 -20.39 13.34 17.51
CA ILE A 187 -20.71 13.80 18.87
C ILE A 187 -20.98 12.57 19.77
N GLY A 188 -21.35 11.43 19.17
CA GLY A 188 -21.59 10.15 19.84
C GLY A 188 -20.37 9.21 19.91
N LYS A 189 -20.44 8.28 20.87
CA LYS A 189 -19.46 7.20 21.08
C LYS A 189 -19.53 6.17 19.96
N GLU A 190 -18.38 5.61 19.61
CA GLU A 190 -18.24 4.67 18.48
C GLU A 190 -17.76 3.29 18.89
N ASP A 191 -18.13 2.85 20.10
CA ASP A 191 -17.79 1.52 20.59
C ASP A 191 -18.36 0.41 19.68
N HIS A 192 -19.41 0.71 18.91
CA HIS A 192 -19.97 -0.20 17.90
C HIS A 192 -18.95 -0.55 16.78
N LEU A 193 -18.03 0.35 16.45
CA LEU A 193 -16.92 0.08 15.54
C LEU A 193 -15.93 -0.92 16.15
N ALA A 194 -15.59 -0.71 17.42
CA ALA A 194 -14.71 -1.60 18.16
C ALA A 194 -15.33 -2.99 18.36
N LEU A 195 -16.64 -3.06 18.58
CA LEU A 195 -17.40 -4.31 18.65
C LEU A 195 -17.30 -5.09 17.34
N ALA A 196 -17.56 -4.43 16.20
CA ALA A 196 -17.44 -5.06 14.89
C ALA A 196 -16.06 -5.69 14.66
N ILE A 197 -14.98 -4.98 15.02
CA ILE A 197 -13.61 -5.51 14.95
C ILE A 197 -13.45 -6.71 15.90
N SER A 198 -13.82 -6.55 17.17
CA SER A 198 -13.62 -7.57 18.20
C SER A 198 -14.37 -8.88 17.92
N GLU A 199 -15.56 -8.81 17.32
CA GLU A 199 -16.41 -9.98 17.08
C GLU A 199 -16.03 -10.72 15.79
N THR A 200 -15.36 -10.06 14.85
CA THR A 200 -15.15 -10.60 13.49
C THR A 200 -13.68 -10.79 13.11
N MET A 201 -12.74 -10.10 13.78
CA MET A 201 -11.32 -10.05 13.39
C MET A 201 -10.39 -10.66 14.45
N SER A 202 -10.68 -11.87 14.92
CA SER A 202 -9.92 -12.51 16.02
C SER A 202 -8.47 -12.88 15.69
N LYS A 203 -8.10 -12.88 14.40
CA LYS A 203 -6.72 -13.13 13.92
C LYS A 203 -5.90 -11.87 13.69
N LEU A 204 -6.42 -10.71 14.05
CA LEU A 204 -5.74 -9.44 13.84
C LEU A 204 -4.45 -9.38 14.68
N CYS A 205 -3.35 -8.98 14.04
CA CYS A 205 -2.03 -8.82 14.67
C CYS A 205 -1.58 -7.36 14.70
N TYR A 206 -2.09 -6.54 13.79
CA TYR A 206 -1.80 -5.12 13.71
C TYR A 206 -3.10 -4.33 13.59
N LEU A 207 -3.29 -3.40 14.54
CA LEU A 207 -4.40 -2.47 14.53
C LEU A 207 -3.91 -1.03 14.71
N ASP A 208 -4.22 -0.19 13.74
CA ASP A 208 -3.98 1.25 13.80
C ASP A 208 -5.31 1.96 13.58
N ILE A 209 -5.89 2.47 14.66
CA ILE A 209 -7.16 3.21 14.63
C ILE A 209 -6.89 4.66 15.01
N GLN A 210 -7.16 5.55 14.07
CA GLN A 210 -6.94 6.98 14.25
C GLN A 210 -8.25 7.75 14.07
N ARG A 211 -8.40 8.83 14.83
CA ARG A 211 -9.51 9.79 14.70
C ARG A 211 -10.90 9.18 14.88
N THR A 212 -11.02 8.10 15.66
CA THR A 212 -12.32 7.52 16.04
C THR A 212 -12.75 7.97 17.43
N SER A 213 -14.06 7.88 17.69
CA SER A 213 -14.65 8.18 19.00
C SER A 213 -14.88 6.92 19.85
N ILE A 214 -13.97 5.93 19.74
CA ILE A 214 -13.95 4.73 20.60
C ILE A 214 -13.65 5.13 22.04
N THR A 215 -14.30 4.48 23.00
CA THR A 215 -14.09 4.70 24.42
C THR A 215 -13.36 3.54 25.09
N ASN A 216 -13.12 3.65 26.40
CA ASN A 216 -12.60 2.56 27.23
C ASN A 216 -13.37 1.24 27.05
N ILE A 217 -14.68 1.29 26.77
CA ILE A 217 -15.52 0.11 26.55
C ILE A 217 -15.14 -0.57 25.23
N GLY A 218 -15.07 0.18 24.12
CA GLY A 218 -14.68 -0.38 22.84
C GLY A 218 -13.24 -0.90 22.83
N LEU A 219 -12.31 -0.18 23.46
CA LEU A 219 -10.93 -0.68 23.58
C LEU A 219 -10.86 -1.99 24.39
N LEU A 220 -11.63 -2.12 25.48
CA LEU A 220 -11.71 -3.38 26.22
C LEU A 220 -12.20 -4.52 25.32
N ALA A 221 -13.25 -4.28 24.53
CA ALA A 221 -13.78 -5.26 23.58
C ALA A 221 -12.73 -5.70 22.56
N ILE A 222 -11.95 -4.77 21.99
CA ILE A 222 -10.84 -5.10 21.08
C ILE A 222 -9.80 -5.99 21.76
N LEU A 223 -9.40 -5.66 22.99
CA LEU A 223 -8.41 -6.45 23.72
C LEU A 223 -8.92 -7.86 24.07
N ASP A 224 -10.22 -8.03 24.27
CA ASP A 224 -10.88 -9.32 24.51
C ASP A 224 -11.05 -10.14 23.22
N GLY A 225 -11.45 -9.50 22.12
CA GLY A 225 -11.77 -10.16 20.85
C GLY A 225 -10.57 -10.42 19.93
N CYS A 226 -9.48 -9.68 20.08
CA CYS A 226 -8.27 -9.78 19.26
C CYS A 226 -7.06 -10.26 20.10
N PRO A 227 -7.00 -11.54 20.52
CA PRO A 227 -5.96 -12.04 21.41
C PRO A 227 -4.57 -12.13 20.79
N LEU A 228 -4.47 -12.11 19.44
CA LEU A 228 -3.21 -12.17 18.70
C LEU A 228 -2.62 -10.78 18.39
N LEU A 229 -3.20 -9.72 18.93
CA LEU A 229 -2.82 -8.35 18.62
C LEU A 229 -1.43 -8.03 19.20
N GLU A 230 -0.47 -7.71 18.32
CA GLU A 230 0.91 -7.38 18.70
C GLU A 230 1.21 -5.88 18.56
N TYR A 231 0.52 -5.21 17.63
CA TYR A 231 0.62 -3.78 17.40
C TYR A 231 -0.72 -3.09 17.63
N LEU A 232 -0.73 -2.04 18.44
CA LEU A 232 -1.89 -1.18 18.64
C LEU A 232 -1.48 0.29 18.60
N ASP A 233 -2.04 1.04 17.66
CA ASP A 233 -1.95 2.50 17.60
C ASP A 233 -3.34 3.12 17.76
N ILE A 234 -3.48 3.95 18.78
CA ILE A 234 -4.71 4.66 19.14
C ILE A 234 -4.39 6.12 19.51
N ASP A 235 -3.27 6.67 19.03
CA ASP A 235 -2.77 7.98 19.46
C ASP A 235 -3.76 9.15 19.18
N GLU A 236 -4.45 9.10 18.04
CA GLU A 236 -5.41 10.09 17.57
C GLU A 236 -6.86 9.76 17.97
N CYS A 237 -7.09 8.83 18.92
CA CYS A 237 -8.42 8.53 19.45
C CYS A 237 -8.76 9.45 20.64
N PHE A 238 -9.44 10.57 20.36
CA PHE A 238 -9.65 11.66 21.34
C PHE A 238 -10.44 11.27 22.59
N HIS A 239 -11.33 10.28 22.52
CA HIS A 239 -12.10 9.79 23.67
C HIS A 239 -11.30 8.85 24.59
N LEU A 240 -10.10 8.41 24.18
CA LEU A 240 -9.18 7.59 24.96
C LEU A 240 -8.14 8.42 25.72
N LYS A 241 -8.22 9.76 25.70
CA LYS A 241 -7.33 10.64 26.51
C LYS A 241 -7.33 10.25 27.99
N ASN A 242 -8.50 9.91 28.53
CA ASN A 242 -8.68 9.47 29.91
C ASN A 242 -8.77 7.93 29.98
N LEU A 243 -7.75 7.26 29.43
CA LEU A 243 -7.64 5.80 29.49
C LEU A 243 -7.58 5.33 30.95
N SER A 244 -8.43 4.39 31.33
CA SER A 244 -8.43 3.86 32.70
C SER A 244 -7.09 3.19 33.04
N ASN A 245 -6.63 3.31 34.29
CA ASN A 245 -5.34 2.74 34.71
C ASN A 245 -5.25 1.23 34.46
N ASN A 246 -6.36 0.51 34.68
CA ASN A 246 -6.43 -0.93 34.44
C ASN A 246 -6.30 -1.27 32.95
N LEU A 247 -6.97 -0.52 32.07
CA LEU A 247 -6.83 -0.74 30.62
C LEU A 247 -5.45 -0.36 30.12
N ARG A 248 -4.89 0.76 30.60
CA ARG A 248 -3.51 1.15 30.28
C ARG A 248 -2.52 0.05 30.63
N LYS A 249 -2.63 -0.50 31.84
CA LYS A 249 -1.80 -1.62 32.30
C LYS A 249 -1.98 -2.83 31.38
N ARG A 250 -3.23 -3.22 31.08
CA ARG A 250 -3.53 -4.34 30.19
C ARG A 250 -2.93 -4.14 28.78
N CYS A 251 -3.04 -2.95 28.19
CA CYS A 251 -2.44 -2.66 26.89
C CYS A 251 -0.92 -2.88 26.93
N ILE A 252 -0.23 -2.40 27.96
CA ILE A 252 1.23 -2.55 28.10
C ILE A 252 1.63 -4.02 28.29
N GLU A 253 0.81 -4.81 28.98
CA GLU A 253 1.08 -6.22 29.23
C GLU A 253 0.79 -7.11 28.01
N GLN A 254 -0.25 -6.78 27.22
CA GLN A 254 -0.72 -7.59 26.10
C GLN A 254 -0.08 -7.20 24.75
N ILE A 255 0.23 -5.92 24.53
CA ILE A 255 0.64 -5.39 23.23
C ILE A 255 2.15 -5.14 23.19
N LYS A 256 2.83 -5.61 22.14
CA LYS A 256 4.28 -5.48 21.97
C LYS A 256 4.72 -4.09 21.51
N ASP A 257 4.09 -3.54 20.48
CA ASP A 257 4.34 -2.18 19.97
C ASP A 257 3.05 -1.37 20.12
N LEU A 258 3.06 -0.45 21.10
CA LEU A 258 1.90 0.26 21.58
C LEU A 258 2.09 1.77 21.45
N ARG A 259 1.11 2.44 20.85
CA ARG A 259 1.01 3.90 20.82
C ARG A 259 -0.32 4.34 21.42
N LEU A 260 -0.20 5.04 22.55
CA LEU A 260 -1.32 5.57 23.31
C LEU A 260 -1.53 7.05 22.99
N PRO A 261 -2.75 7.58 23.21
CA PRO A 261 -3.01 9.01 23.09
C PRO A 261 -2.00 9.84 23.89
N ASN A 262 -1.30 10.75 23.19
CA ASN A 262 -0.41 11.70 23.85
C ASN A 262 -1.22 12.94 24.25
N PRO A 263 -1.37 13.23 25.56
CA PRO A 263 -2.14 14.39 26.02
C PRO A 263 -1.56 15.74 25.58
N ASN A 264 -0.29 15.79 25.15
CA ASN A 264 0.44 17.02 24.81
C ASN A 264 0.54 17.33 23.31
N ASN A 265 0.00 16.47 22.44
CA ASN A 265 0.27 16.51 21.00
C ASN A 265 -0.83 17.22 20.17
N TYR A 266 -1.48 18.23 20.75
CA TYR A 266 -2.66 18.90 20.15
C TYR A 266 -2.36 20.30 19.60
N GLY A 267 -1.10 20.60 19.28
CA GLY A 267 -0.70 21.79 18.53
C GLY A 267 -0.34 21.42 17.09
N GLU A 268 -1.05 22.02 16.13
CA GLU A 268 -0.71 22.12 14.70
C GLU A 268 -0.20 20.85 14.00
N TYR A 269 -1.13 20.10 13.39
CA TYR A 269 -0.75 19.15 12.35
C TYR A 269 -1.15 19.69 10.99
N ASP A 270 -0.16 20.21 10.26
CA ASP A 270 -0.26 20.40 8.81
C ASP A 270 -0.53 19.05 8.15
N HIS A 271 -1.74 18.96 7.60
CA HIS A 271 -2.29 17.78 6.95
C HIS A 271 -1.64 17.62 5.57
N ILE A 272 -1.04 16.46 5.29
CA ILE A 272 -0.88 15.79 3.97
C ILE A 272 0.23 14.71 4.05
N GLU A 273 1.30 14.87 4.85
CA GLU A 273 2.52 14.07 4.64
C GLU A 273 2.67 12.79 5.51
N ILE A 274 1.83 12.60 6.53
CA ILE A 274 2.10 11.63 7.60
C ILE A 274 1.49 10.24 7.35
N ALA A 275 0.31 10.15 6.72
CA ALA A 275 -0.37 8.88 6.48
C ALA A 275 0.43 7.97 5.51
N CYS A 276 0.97 8.54 4.43
CA CYS A 276 1.78 7.80 3.45
C CYS A 276 3.19 7.47 3.97
N LYS A 277 3.87 8.38 4.70
CA LYS A 277 5.21 8.11 5.25
C LYS A 277 5.22 7.04 6.35
N ARG A 278 4.15 6.91 7.15
CA ARG A 278 4.05 5.92 8.24
C ARG A 278 3.72 4.50 7.73
N ALA A 279 2.86 4.37 6.72
CA ALA A 279 2.54 3.07 6.10
C ALA A 279 3.78 2.45 5.42
N HIS A 280 4.57 3.24 4.70
CA HIS A 280 5.75 2.75 3.98
C HIS A 280 6.92 2.34 4.90
N ARG A 281 7.11 3.00 6.05
CA ARG A 281 8.24 2.68 6.96
C ARG A 281 8.05 1.41 7.79
N LYS A 282 6.81 0.99 8.08
CA LYS A 282 6.54 -0.15 8.97
C LYS A 282 6.13 -1.45 8.27
N SER A 283 5.47 -1.43 7.10
CA SER A 283 5.19 -2.67 6.35
C SER A 283 6.48 -3.37 5.91
N VAL A 284 7.53 -2.61 5.57
CA VAL A 284 8.84 -3.19 5.26
C VAL A 284 9.46 -3.88 6.48
N THR A 285 9.36 -3.29 7.68
CA THR A 285 10.00 -3.83 8.89
C THR A 285 9.29 -5.09 9.43
N ILE A 286 7.96 -5.14 9.36
CA ILE A 286 7.19 -6.29 9.85
C ILE A 286 7.27 -7.48 8.86
N LEU A 287 7.26 -7.23 7.55
CA LEU A 287 7.45 -8.28 6.55
C LEU A 287 8.90 -8.81 6.51
N THR A 288 9.92 -7.96 6.74
CA THR A 288 11.31 -8.45 6.84
C THR A 288 11.52 -9.32 8.08
N ASN A 289 10.88 -9.03 9.20
CA ASN A 289 11.05 -9.83 10.43
C ASN A 289 10.28 -11.16 10.39
N LEU A 290 9.19 -11.26 9.62
CA LEU A 290 8.48 -12.53 9.40
C LEU A 290 9.15 -13.41 8.33
N CYS A 291 9.89 -12.84 7.38
CA CYS A 291 10.70 -13.59 6.40
C CYS A 291 12.11 -13.97 6.91
N SER A 292 12.62 -13.34 7.98
CA SER A 292 13.98 -13.61 8.48
C SER A 292 14.10 -14.89 9.32
N ASN A 293 12.99 -15.49 9.75
CA ASN A 293 12.98 -16.71 10.57
C ASN A 293 13.00 -18.03 9.76
N SER A 294 13.20 -17.98 8.44
CA SER A 294 13.28 -19.17 7.56
C SER A 294 14.62 -19.38 6.86
N TYR A 295 15.66 -18.57 7.13
CA TYR A 295 17.02 -18.83 6.65
C TYR A 295 17.99 -19.00 7.81
N GLY A 296 18.18 -20.26 8.19
CA GLY A 296 19.23 -20.67 9.11
C GLY A 296 20.63 -20.41 8.54
N SER A 297 21.49 -19.91 9.44
CA SER A 297 22.93 -20.18 9.54
C SER A 297 23.74 -20.26 8.23
N LEU A 298 24.38 -19.15 7.86
CA LEU A 298 25.70 -19.18 7.24
C LEU A 298 26.59 -18.11 7.89
N LYS A 299 27.30 -18.52 8.95
CA LYS A 299 28.46 -17.79 9.48
C LYS A 299 29.57 -17.82 8.41
N MET A 300 29.91 -16.68 7.83
CA MET A 300 31.17 -16.47 7.14
C MET A 300 31.98 -15.43 7.91
N ASN A 301 32.94 -15.95 8.70
CA ASN A 301 34.02 -15.19 9.30
C ASN A 301 34.87 -14.56 8.18
N ARG A 302 34.90 -13.23 8.09
CA ARG A 302 36.00 -12.50 7.45
C ARG A 302 36.85 -11.86 8.54
N LYS A 303 37.91 -12.57 8.93
CA LYS A 303 39.18 -11.91 9.30
C LYS A 303 39.83 -11.49 8.00
N TYR A 304 40.16 -10.22 7.83
CA TYR A 304 41.38 -9.67 7.22
C TYR A 304 41.22 -8.15 7.05
N GLN A 305 42.33 -7.43 7.32
CA GLN A 305 42.56 -5.97 7.34
C GLN A 305 42.20 -5.30 8.68
N ASN A 306 43.13 -4.81 9.51
CA ASN A 306 44.56 -4.48 9.38
C ASN A 306 45.37 -5.02 10.56
#